data_AF-A0A2N1NI08-F1
#
_entry.id   AF-A0A2N1NI08-F1
#
_cell.length_a   1.000
_cell.length_b   1.000
_cell.length_c   1.000
_cell.angle_alpha   90.00
_cell.angle_beta   90.00
_cell.angle_gamma   90.00
#
_symmetry.space_group_name_H-M   'P 1'
#
loop_
_entity.id
_entity.type
_entity.pdbx_description
1 polymer ?
#
loop_
_entity_poly.entity_id
_entity_poly.type
_entity_poly.pdbx_seq_one_letter_code
_entity_poly.pdbx_strand_id
1 'polypeptide(L)'
;MFQTPFNECEIPFTRNENEELIIHEDTNRTFFHNYPSNPYIHAVRIFGGKNYSQSYKIISLGQYPVKVNYTKKEKGIKYKIPNDYQVETMLNGLIVLCKTHYQFSRKIAVKYTVEWTDENGQVNSRYSLSSAGAASSLFLK
;
A
#
# COMPACT_ATOMS: atom_id res chain seq x y z
N MET A 1 -22.08 -11.34 -0.32
CA MET A 1 -21.43 -10.81 0.91
C MET A 1 -20.37 -11.83 1.27
N PHE A 2 -19.12 -11.63 0.85
CA PHE A 2 -18.04 -12.57 1.14
C PHE A 2 -17.18 -11.94 2.23
N GLN A 3 -17.27 -12.51 3.42
CA GLN A 3 -16.52 -12.13 4.60
C GLN A 3 -15.44 -13.19 4.77
N THR A 4 -14.26 -12.93 4.21
CA THR A 4 -13.06 -13.72 4.54
C THR A 4 -12.47 -13.17 5.83
N PRO A 5 -12.05 -14.04 6.78
CA PRO A 5 -11.41 -13.61 8.00
C PRO A 5 -10.01 -13.10 7.65
N PHE A 6 -9.80 -11.79 7.72
CA PHE A 6 -8.45 -11.22 7.68
C PHE A 6 -7.82 -11.48 9.05
N ASN A 7 -6.83 -12.39 9.09
CA ASN A 7 -6.01 -12.61 10.27
C ASN A 7 -5.37 -11.30 10.73
N GLU A 8 -5.56 -10.99 12.00
CA GLU A 8 -4.93 -9.89 12.70
C GLU A 8 -3.41 -10.07 12.62
N CYS A 9 -2.71 -9.11 12.00
CA CYS A 9 -1.26 -9.06 12.05
C CYS A 9 -0.87 -8.47 13.41
N GLU A 10 -0.69 -9.34 14.41
CA GLU A 10 -0.08 -8.97 15.69
C GLU A 10 1.43 -8.81 15.52
N ILE A 11 1.89 -7.76 14.82
CA ILE A 11 3.25 -7.27 15.04
C ILE A 11 3.11 -6.11 16.02
N PRO A 12 3.42 -6.30 17.31
CA PRO A 12 3.39 -5.21 18.27
C PRO A 12 4.38 -4.13 17.84
N PHE A 13 3.85 -2.91 17.63
CA PHE A 13 4.67 -1.73 17.42
C PHE A 13 5.54 -1.52 18.66
N THR A 14 6.82 -1.83 18.56
CA THR A 14 7.80 -1.59 19.63
C THR A 14 8.25 -0.14 19.51
N ARG A 15 7.77 0.70 20.43
CA ARG A 15 8.16 2.11 20.53
C ARG A 15 9.62 2.17 21.00
N ASN A 16 10.55 2.49 20.10
CA ASN A 16 11.88 2.93 20.51
C ASN A 16 11.76 4.35 21.07
N GLU A 17 12.17 4.55 22.32
CA GLU A 17 12.00 5.80 23.07
C GLU A 17 12.85 6.96 22.52
N ASN A 18 13.77 6.68 21.59
CA ASN A 18 14.72 7.63 21.00
C ASN A 18 14.36 8.07 19.57
N GLU A 19 13.19 7.69 19.06
CA GLU A 19 12.76 7.97 17.68
C GLU A 19 11.53 8.89 17.66
N GLU A 20 11.63 10.03 16.98
CA GLU A 20 10.52 10.99 16.83
C GLU A 20 9.41 10.37 15.98
N LEU A 21 8.33 9.95 16.64
CA LEU A 21 7.19 9.32 16.00
C LEU A 21 6.29 10.37 15.34
N ILE A 22 6.18 10.32 14.01
CA ILE A 22 5.27 11.16 13.24
C ILE A 22 3.88 10.52 13.23
N ILE A 23 2.86 11.29 13.63
CA ILE A 23 1.45 10.91 13.61
C ILE A 23 0.73 11.76 12.56
N HIS A 24 0.07 11.10 11.60
CA HIS A 24 -0.74 11.76 10.58
C HIS A 24 -2.16 11.19 10.58
N GLU A 25 -3.16 12.05 10.65
CA GLU A 25 -4.58 11.67 10.68
C GLU A 25 -5.28 12.02 9.35
N ASP A 26 -5.94 11.02 8.75
CA ASP A 26 -6.98 11.20 7.72
C ASP A 26 -8.30 10.75 8.36
N THR A 27 -9.43 11.25 7.85
CA THR A 27 -10.82 11.11 8.31
C THR A 27 -11.21 9.83 9.09
N ASN A 28 -10.63 8.65 8.78
CA ASN A 28 -10.84 7.40 9.52
C ASN A 28 -9.55 6.53 9.63
N ARG A 29 -8.37 7.13 9.44
CA ARG A 29 -7.08 6.43 9.40
C ARG A 29 -6.01 7.25 10.09
N THR A 30 -5.33 6.63 11.04
CA THR A 30 -4.15 7.21 11.68
C THR A 30 -2.91 6.47 11.18
N PHE A 31 -1.88 7.23 10.82
CA PHE A 31 -0.59 6.72 10.38
C PHE A 31 0.47 7.03 11.44
N PHE A 32 1.38 6.07 11.65
CA PHE A 32 2.48 6.13 12.60
C PHE A 32 3.77 5.74 11.87
N HIS A 33 4.77 6.62 11.85
CA HIS A 33 6.07 6.33 11.22
C HIS A 33 7.20 7.21 11.74
N ASN A 34 8.44 6.76 11.54
CA ASN A 34 9.65 7.57 11.67
C ASN A 34 10.45 7.56 10.35
N TYR A 35 9.75 7.60 9.22
CA TYR A 35 10.38 7.67 7.90
C TYR A 35 11.14 9.01 7.74
N PRO A 36 12.39 9.03 7.21
CA PRO A 36 13.08 7.93 6.53
C PRO A 36 13.95 7.03 7.43
N SER A 37 14.12 7.34 8.72
CA SER A 37 14.94 6.55 9.66
C SER A 37 14.45 5.10 9.79
N ASN A 38 13.13 4.90 9.71
CA ASN A 38 12.48 3.61 9.68
C ASN A 38 11.61 3.47 8.41
N PRO A 39 11.80 2.43 7.57
CA PRO A 39 11.04 2.27 6.33
C PRO A 39 9.59 1.84 6.54
N TYR A 40 9.20 1.49 7.77
CA TYR A 40 7.84 1.05 8.08
C TYR A 40 6.91 2.24 8.35
N ILE A 41 5.75 2.20 7.71
CA ILE A 41 4.59 3.04 7.98
C ILE A 41 3.48 2.13 8.48
N HIS A 42 3.00 2.38 9.69
CA HIS A 42 1.87 1.67 10.26
C HIS A 42 0.62 2.51 10.09
N ALA A 43 -0.50 1.87 9.71
CA ALA A 43 -1.79 2.51 9.57
C ALA A 43 -2.83 1.75 10.39
N VAL A 44 -3.64 2.49 11.15
CA VAL A 44 -4.81 1.96 11.84
C VAL A 44 -6.04 2.61 11.25
N ARG A 45 -6.93 1.81 10.67
CA ARG A 45 -8.23 2.26 10.18
C ARG A 45 -9.32 1.88 11.16
N ILE A 46 -10.18 2.82 11.53
CA ILE A 46 -11.38 2.55 12.32
C ILE A 46 -12.55 2.35 11.36
N PHE A 47 -13.24 1.22 11.46
CA PHE A 47 -14.43 0.94 10.65
C PHE A 47 -15.38 0.00 11.39
N GLY A 48 -16.66 0.36 11.49
CA GLY A 48 -17.65 -0.46 12.21
C GLY A 48 -17.30 -0.70 13.69
N GLY A 49 -16.63 0.26 14.32
CA GLY A 49 -16.15 0.16 15.72
C GLY A 49 -14.95 -0.78 15.91
N LYS A 50 -14.36 -1.30 14.83
CA LYS A 50 -13.17 -2.16 14.88
C LYS A 50 -11.95 -1.46 14.31
N ASN A 51 -10.79 -1.80 14.87
CA ASN A 51 -9.49 -1.34 14.39
C ASN A 51 -8.92 -2.35 13.39
N TYR A 52 -8.47 -1.85 12.25
CA TYR A 52 -7.80 -2.62 11.22
C TYR A 52 -6.40 -2.06 11.03
N SER A 53 -5.41 -2.81 11.50
CA SER A 53 -4.00 -2.44 11.42
C SER A 53 -3.35 -2.99 10.15
N GLN A 54 -2.53 -2.18 9.49
CA GLN A 54 -1.74 -2.56 8.34
C GLN A 54 -0.36 -1.92 8.43
N SER A 55 0.68 -2.70 8.10
CA SER A 55 2.06 -2.21 8.02
C SER A 55 2.51 -2.18 6.55
N TYR A 56 3.19 -1.11 6.17
CA TYR A 56 3.77 -0.93 4.84
C TYR A 56 5.26 -0.67 4.99
N LYS A 57 6.09 -1.46 4.32
CA LYS A 57 7.53 -1.21 4.25
C LYS A 57 7.84 -0.51 2.94
N ILE A 58 8.32 0.73 3.01
CA ILE A 58 8.76 1.47 1.84
C ILE A 58 10.04 0.82 1.29
N ILE A 59 9.98 0.33 0.06
CA ILE A 59 11.14 -0.25 -0.66
C ILE A 59 11.76 0.81 -1.57
N SER A 60 10.93 1.59 -2.26
CA SER A 60 11.38 2.69 -3.12
C SER A 60 10.30 3.76 -3.21
N LEU A 61 10.69 5.04 -3.08
CA LEU A 61 9.79 6.17 -3.29
C LEU A 61 9.47 6.43 -4.77
N GLY A 62 10.31 5.93 -5.68
CA GLY A 62 10.17 6.21 -7.10
C GLY A 62 10.37 7.69 -7.44
N GLN A 63 9.87 8.11 -8.61
CA GLN A 63 9.99 9.49 -9.09
C GLN A 63 8.69 10.00 -9.72
N TYR A 64 8.37 11.28 -9.55
CA TYR A 64 7.22 11.88 -10.20
C TYR A 64 7.55 12.26 -11.65
N PRO A 65 6.81 11.76 -12.66
CA PRO A 65 7.00 12.19 -14.03
C PRO A 65 6.49 13.63 -14.24
N VAL A 66 6.95 14.28 -15.31
CA VAL A 66 6.53 15.65 -15.69
C VAL A 66 5.01 15.76 -15.80
N LYS A 67 4.37 14.75 -16.42
CA LYS A 67 2.90 14.63 -16.49
C LYS A 67 2.44 13.57 -15.48
N VAL A 68 2.04 14.04 -14.30
CA VAL A 68 1.68 13.19 -13.15
C VAL A 68 0.20 12.81 -13.12
N ASN A 69 -0.08 11.53 -12.84
CA ASN A 69 -1.41 11.04 -12.52
C ASN A 69 -1.64 11.10 -10.99
N TYR A 70 -2.91 11.20 -10.60
CA TYR A 70 -3.31 11.33 -9.20
C TYR A 70 -4.17 10.13 -8.76
N THR A 71 -4.14 9.83 -7.46
CA THR A 71 -5.01 8.81 -6.86
C THR A 71 -6.48 9.12 -7.12
N LYS A 72 -7.27 8.09 -7.43
CA LYS A 72 -8.73 8.22 -7.59
C LYS A 72 -9.41 8.17 -6.22
N LYS A 73 -9.80 9.33 -5.69
CA LYS A 73 -10.74 9.49 -4.58
C LYS A 73 -11.94 10.31 -5.06
N GLU A 74 -13.15 9.88 -4.69
CA GLU A 74 -14.39 10.63 -4.97
C GLU A 74 -14.47 11.91 -4.13
N LYS A 75 -14.10 11.82 -2.85
CA LYS A 75 -14.02 12.94 -1.91
C LYS A 75 -12.68 12.92 -1.17
N GLY A 76 -12.13 14.11 -0.90
CA GLY A 76 -10.87 14.29 -0.17
C GLY A 76 -9.64 14.52 -1.06
N ILE A 77 -8.47 14.58 -0.42
CA ILE A 77 -7.19 14.93 -1.06
C ILE A 77 -6.79 13.84 -2.06
N LYS A 78 -6.42 14.26 -3.27
CA LYS A 78 -5.82 13.39 -4.30
C LYS A 78 -4.31 13.54 -4.25
N TYR A 79 -3.59 12.42 -4.12
CA TYR A 79 -2.14 12.40 -4.04
C TYR A 79 -1.52 12.13 -5.41
N LYS A 80 -0.35 12.73 -5.67
CA LYS A 80 0.45 12.42 -6.86
C LYS A 80 0.91 10.96 -6.79
N ILE A 81 0.90 10.28 -7.94
CA ILE A 81 1.36 8.89 -8.03
C ILE A 81 2.79 8.87 -8.58
N PRO A 82 3.78 8.40 -7.82
CA PRO A 82 5.13 8.22 -8.31
C PRO A 82 5.23 7.06 -9.32
N ASN A 83 6.18 7.15 -10.25
CA ASN A 83 6.64 6.05 -11.08
C ASN A 83 7.66 5.20 -10.32
N ASP A 84 7.64 3.87 -10.50
CA ASP A 84 8.55 2.91 -9.87
C ASP A 84 8.57 2.98 -8.33
N TYR A 85 7.43 3.34 -7.73
CA TYR A 85 7.22 3.22 -6.29
C TYR A 85 6.96 1.78 -5.91
N GLN A 86 7.56 1.36 -4.80
CA GLN A 86 7.52 -0.01 -4.33
C GLN A 86 7.26 -0.04 -2.82
N VAL A 87 6.25 -0.80 -2.43
CA VAL A 87 5.89 -1.05 -1.03
C VAL A 87 5.67 -2.53 -0.83
N GLU A 88 6.25 -3.05 0.24
CA GLU A 88 5.96 -4.39 0.73
C GLU A 88 4.90 -4.31 1.83
N THR A 89 3.94 -5.22 1.79
CA THR A 89 2.86 -5.28 2.80
C THR A 89 2.27 -6.68 2.87
N MET A 90 1.51 -6.98 3.91
CA MET A 90 0.81 -8.26 4.04
C MET A 90 -0.61 -8.16 3.49
N LEU A 91 -0.98 -8.99 2.52
CA LEU A 91 -2.34 -9.15 2.03
C LEU A 91 -2.75 -10.62 2.07
N ASN A 92 -3.87 -10.94 2.73
CA ASN A 92 -4.40 -12.31 2.84
C ASN A 92 -3.36 -13.32 3.35
N GLY A 93 -2.56 -12.93 4.35
CA GLY A 93 -1.51 -13.76 4.94
C GLY A 93 -0.22 -13.90 4.11
N LEU A 94 -0.16 -13.28 2.92
CA LEU A 94 1.03 -13.30 2.07
C LEU A 94 1.74 -11.95 2.10
N ILE A 95 3.07 -12.00 2.12
CA ILE A 95 3.89 -10.81 1.87
C ILE A 95 3.83 -10.54 0.38
N VAL A 96 3.39 -9.33 0.02
CA VAL A 96 3.27 -8.89 -1.37
C VAL A 96 4.07 -7.61 -1.59
N LEU A 97 4.61 -7.49 -2.80
CA LEU A 97 5.26 -6.30 -3.31
C LEU A 97 4.32 -5.56 -4.26
N CYS A 98 3.84 -4.41 -3.80
CA CYS A 98 3.01 -3.49 -4.56
C CYS A 98 3.91 -2.52 -5.34
N LYS A 99 3.71 -2.40 -6.65
CA LYS A 99 4.50 -1.54 -7.54
C LYS A 99 3.63 -0.60 -8.36
N THR A 100 4.11 0.60 -8.62
CA THR A 100 3.57 1.48 -9.68
C THR A 100 4.54 1.56 -10.85
N HIS A 101 4.03 1.59 -12.07
CA HIS A 101 4.84 1.80 -13.26
C HIS A 101 4.04 2.60 -14.30
N TYR A 102 4.60 3.72 -14.75
CA TYR A 102 3.99 4.56 -15.77
C TYR A 102 4.21 3.97 -17.16
N GLN A 103 3.12 3.91 -17.92
CA GLN A 103 3.15 3.48 -19.31
C GLN A 103 2.90 4.69 -20.21
N PHE A 104 3.95 5.06 -20.95
CA PHE A 104 3.93 6.18 -21.91
C PHE A 104 3.65 5.63 -23.31
N SER A 105 2.37 5.40 -23.59
CA SER A 105 1.90 5.06 -24.95
C SER A 105 1.09 6.24 -25.52
N ARG A 106 0.01 5.98 -26.27
CA ARG A 106 -0.92 7.02 -26.76
C ARG A 106 -1.60 7.80 -25.62
N LYS A 107 -1.73 7.18 -24.44
CA LYS A 107 -2.24 7.80 -23.21
C LYS A 107 -1.34 7.42 -22.05
N ILE A 108 -1.07 8.38 -21.15
CA ILE A 108 -0.33 8.13 -19.92
C ILE A 108 -1.23 7.35 -18.96
N ALA A 109 -0.83 6.12 -18.65
CA ALA A 109 -1.50 5.25 -17.70
C ALA A 109 -0.53 4.81 -16.59
N VAL A 110 -1.06 4.49 -15.42
CA VAL A 110 -0.27 3.86 -14.35
C VAL A 110 -0.69 2.41 -14.24
N LYS A 111 0.27 1.51 -14.36
CA LYS A 111 0.14 0.10 -14.04
C LYS A 111 0.39 -0.09 -12.55
N TYR A 112 -0.60 -0.63 -11.85
CA TYR A 112 -0.50 -1.04 -10.46
C TYR A 112 -0.33 -2.55 -10.43
N THR A 113 0.78 -3.03 -9.87
CA THR A 113 1.10 -4.46 -9.81
C THR A 113 1.13 -4.92 -8.35
N VAL A 114 0.57 -6.08 -8.08
CA VAL A 114 0.77 -6.86 -6.84
C VAL A 114 1.57 -8.09 -7.25
N GLU A 115 2.74 -8.25 -6.68
CA GLU A 115 3.64 -9.39 -6.88
C GLU A 115 3.77 -10.15 -5.57
N TRP A 116 3.77 -11.47 -5.62
CA TRP A 116 3.94 -12.31 -4.44
C TRP A 116 4.66 -13.60 -4.82
N THR A 117 5.29 -14.22 -3.84
CA THR A 117 5.88 -15.55 -3.98
C THR A 117 4.91 -16.57 -3.37
N ASP A 118 4.60 -17.63 -4.11
CA ASP A 118 3.77 -18.72 -3.59
C ASP A 118 4.58 -19.70 -2.74
N GLU A 119 3.90 -20.70 -2.18
CA GLU A 119 4.49 -21.74 -1.33
C GLU A 119 5.61 -22.55 -2.01
N ASN A 120 5.64 -22.58 -3.35
CA ASN A 120 6.65 -23.28 -4.14
C ASN A 120 7.83 -22.38 -4.51
N GLY A 121 7.86 -21.13 -4.03
CA GLY A 121 8.88 -20.16 -4.38
C GLY A 121 8.67 -19.51 -5.75
N GLN A 122 7.54 -19.75 -6.42
CA GLN A 122 7.27 -19.15 -7.73
C GLN A 122 6.74 -17.72 -7.56
N VAL A 123 7.34 -16.80 -8.31
CA VAL A 123 6.91 -15.39 -8.34
C VAL A 123 5.70 -15.25 -9.25
N ASN A 124 4.61 -14.79 -8.65
CA ASN A 124 3.33 -14.54 -9.29
C ASN A 124 3.03 -13.04 -9.30
N SER A 125 2.24 -12.59 -10.27
CA SER A 125 1.77 -11.19 -10.28
C SER A 125 0.37 -11.01 -10.86
N ARG A 126 -0.29 -9.95 -10.39
CA ARG A 126 -1.54 -9.42 -10.93
C ARG A 126 -1.39 -7.92 -11.08
N TYR A 127 -2.04 -7.36 -12.09
CA TYR A 127 -1.99 -5.92 -12.30
C TYR A 127 -3.33 -5.34 -12.73
N SER A 128 -3.48 -4.04 -12.52
CA SER A 128 -4.59 -3.25 -13.03
C SER A 128 -4.09 -1.91 -13.56
N LEU A 129 -4.74 -1.39 -14.59
CA LEU A 129 -4.54 -0.01 -15.06
C LEU A 129 -5.54 0.98 -14.44
N SER A 130 -6.50 0.49 -13.64
CA SER A 130 -7.59 1.30 -13.11
C SER A 130 -7.27 1.90 -11.73
N SER A 131 -6.73 1.09 -10.80
CA SER A 131 -6.32 1.50 -9.45
C SER A 131 -5.53 0.38 -8.73
N ALA A 132 -4.84 0.73 -7.64
CA ALA A 132 -4.20 -0.23 -6.74
C ALA A 132 -5.22 -1.16 -6.04
N GLY A 133 -6.39 -0.64 -5.68
CA GLY A 133 -7.47 -1.45 -5.09
C GLY A 133 -7.97 -2.52 -6.05
N ALA A 134 -8.11 -2.20 -7.34
CA ALA A 134 -8.50 -3.18 -8.35
C ALA A 134 -7.42 -4.26 -8.57
N ALA A 135 -6.13 -3.89 -8.55
CA ALA A 135 -5.04 -4.87 -8.60
C ALA A 135 -5.07 -5.81 -7.38
N SER A 136 -5.32 -5.26 -6.19
CA SER A 136 -5.47 -6.03 -4.95
C SER A 136 -6.67 -6.99 -5.03
N SER A 137 -7.81 -6.54 -5.56
CA SER A 137 -8.97 -7.41 -5.77
C SER A 137 -8.72 -8.53 -6.78
N LEU A 138 -7.83 -8.34 -7.76
CA LEU A 138 -7.43 -9.41 -8.69
C LEU A 138 -6.47 -10.41 -8.07
N PHE A 139 -5.66 -9.99 -7.10
CA PHE A 139 -4.81 -10.87 -6.30
C PHE A 139 -5.64 -11.74 -5.33
N LEU A 140 -6.72 -11.19 -4.76
CA LEU A 140 -7.58 -11.87 -3.80
C LEU A 140 -8.60 -12.85 -4.43
N LYS A 141 -8.58 -13.03 -5.75
CA LYS A 141 -9.46 -13.94 -6.50
C LYS A 141 -8.75 -15.24 -6.82
#